data_AF-P74009-F1
#
_entry.id   AF-P74009-F1
#
_cell.length_a   1.000
_cell.length_b   1.000
_cell.length_c   1.000
_cell.angle_alpha   90.00
_cell.angle_beta   90.00
_cell.angle_gamma   90.00
#
_symmetry.space_group_name_H-M   'P 1'
#
loop_
_entity.id
_entity.type
_entity.pdbx_description
1 polymer ?
#
loop_
_entity_poly.entity_id
_entity_poly.type
_entity_poly.pdbx_seq_one_letter_code
_entity_poly.pdbx_strand_id
1 'polypeptide(L)' 'MHSLSSLEFPELKSVIAQCNLEEKLELLELLEKDTFGTRFNKFLNSVKTDELTLEDITQEVESVRQANYHEQ' A
#
# COMPACT_ATOMS: atom_id res chain seq x y z
N MET A 1 8.60 -38.59 -7.77
CA MET A 1 7.84 -37.54 -7.06
C MET A 1 8.82 -36.42 -6.76
N HIS A 2 8.73 -35.29 -7.47
CA HIS A 2 9.45 -34.08 -7.07
C HIS A 2 8.63 -33.44 -5.94
N SER A 3 9.21 -33.30 -4.76
CA SER A 3 8.61 -32.54 -3.67
C SER A 3 8.60 -31.06 -4.05
N LEU A 4 7.52 -30.33 -3.74
CA LEU A 4 7.39 -28.88 -4.00
C LEU A 4 8.53 -28.02 -3.40
N SER A 5 9.38 -28.61 -2.56
CA SER A 5 10.53 -27.97 -1.92
C SER A 5 11.75 -27.72 -2.83
N SER A 6 11.72 -28.09 -4.13
CA SER A 6 12.86 -27.89 -5.05
C SER A 6 12.55 -27.02 -6.28
N LEU A 7 11.39 -26.38 -6.35
CA LEU A 7 11.05 -25.56 -7.52
C LEU A 7 11.65 -24.17 -7.36
N GLU A 8 12.57 -23.81 -8.24
CA GLU A 8 13.15 -22.47 -8.26
C GLU A 8 12.08 -21.46 -8.71
N PHE A 9 12.14 -20.22 -8.21
CA PHE A 9 11.13 -19.20 -8.52
C PHE A 9 10.90 -18.95 -10.02
N PRO A 10 11.92 -19.01 -10.91
CA PRO A 10 11.70 -18.94 -12.36
C PRO A 10 10.87 -20.09 -12.93
N GLU A 11 11.04 -21.30 -12.41
CA GLU A 11 10.27 -22.48 -12.84
C GLU A 11 8.82 -22.35 -12.40
N LEU A 12 8.57 -21.87 -11.17
CA LEU A 12 7.23 -21.53 -10.68
C LEU A 12 6.52 -20.53 -11.59
N LYS A 13 7.23 -19.48 -12.05
CA LYS A 13 6.66 -18.53 -13.01
C LYS A 13 6.24 -19.18 -14.32
N SER A 14 7.03 -20.12 -14.83
CA SER A 14 6.68 -20.85 -16.05
C SER A 14 5.42 -21.70 -15.88
N VAL A 15 5.26 -22.34 -14.71
CA VAL A 15 4.07 -23.12 -14.37
C VAL A 15 2.85 -22.22 -14.28
N ILE A 16 2.93 -21.10 -13.55
CA ILE A 16 1.83 -20.13 -13.43
C ILE A 16 1.44 -19.55 -14.79
N ALA A 17 2.40 -19.33 -15.69
CA ALA A 17 2.12 -18.81 -17.02
C ALA A 17 1.22 -19.75 -17.83
N GLN A 18 1.39 -21.07 -17.65
CA GLN A 18 0.64 -22.12 -18.33
C GLN A 18 -0.76 -22.35 -17.73
N CYS A 19 -1.04 -21.85 -16.53
CA CYS A 19 -2.35 -21.97 -15.91
C CYS A 19 -3.46 -21.28 -16.72
N ASN A 20 -4.65 -21.87 -16.67
CA ASN A 20 -5.87 -21.26 -17.21
C ASN A 20 -6.35 -20.09 -16.32
N LEU A 21 -7.41 -19.41 -16.75
CA LEU A 21 -7.91 -18.24 -16.02
C LEU A 21 -8.41 -18.58 -14.61
N GLU A 22 -9.13 -19.70 -14.46
CA GLU A 22 -9.72 -20.11 -13.19
C GLU A 22 -8.63 -20.45 -12.17
N GLU A 23 -7.62 -21.22 -12.59
CA GLU A 23 -6.44 -21.54 -11.78
C GLU A 23 -5.67 -20.27 -11.37
N LYS A 24 -5.55 -19.29 -12.26
CA LYS A 24 -4.92 -18.00 -11.95
C LYS A 24 -5.70 -17.19 -10.93
N LEU A 25 -7.02 -17.25 -10.97
CA LEU A 25 -7.89 -16.57 -9.99
C LEU A 25 -7.78 -17.23 -8.61
N GLU A 26 -7.71 -18.56 -8.55
CA GLU A 26 -7.51 -19.28 -7.28
C GLU A 26 -6.13 -18.99 -6.68
N LEU A 27 -5.08 -18.95 -7.51
CA LEU A 27 -3.74 -18.53 -7.08
C LEU A 27 -3.73 -17.08 -6.57
N LEU A 28 -4.49 -16.19 -7.22
CA LEU A 28 -4.65 -14.81 -6.76
C LEU A 28 -5.28 -14.78 -5.36
N GLU A 29 -6.40 -15.47 -5.14
CA GLU A 29 -7.10 -15.51 -3.85
C GLU A 29 -6.19 -16.06 -2.73
N LEU A 30 -5.41 -17.10 -3.03
CA LEU A 30 -4.42 -17.64 -2.09
C LEU A 30 -3.37 -16.59 -1.71
N LEU A 31 -2.78 -15.94 -2.72
CA LEU A 31 -1.76 -14.92 -2.50
C LEU A 31 -2.30 -13.64 -1.86
N GLU A 32 -3.59 -13.33 -2.02
CA GLU A 32 -4.19 -12.16 -1.39
C GLU A 32 -4.11 -12.25 0.14
N LYS A 33 -4.37 -13.43 0.72
CA LYS A 33 -4.29 -13.62 2.18
C LYS A 33 -2.88 -13.35 2.71
N ASP A 34 -1.86 -13.85 2.02
CA ASP A 34 -0.46 -13.73 2.45
C ASP A 34 0.14 -12.34 2.15
N THR A 35 -0.36 -11.66 1.11
CA THR A 35 0.19 -10.36 0.67
C THR A 35 -0.60 -9.15 1.16
N PHE A 36 -1.80 -9.34 1.72
CA PHE A 36 -2.69 -8.26 2.15
C PHE A 36 -1.99 -7.27 3.08
N GLY A 37 -1.35 -7.76 4.15
CA GLY A 37 -0.69 -6.88 5.13
C GLY A 37 0.38 -5.99 4.50
N THR A 38 1.20 -6.54 3.61
CA THR A 38 2.24 -5.78 2.89
C THR A 38 1.62 -4.74 1.95
N ARG A 39 0.58 -5.11 1.19
CA ARG A 39 -0.13 -4.19 0.29
C ARG A 39 -0.83 -3.08 1.06
N PHE A 40 -1.47 -3.42 2.18
CA PHE A 40 -2.18 -2.49 3.03
C PHE A 40 -1.24 -1.50 3.70
N ASN A 41 -0.11 -1.96 4.26
CA ASN A 41 0.90 -1.06 4.81
C ASN A 41 1.50 -0.14 3.75
N LYS A 42 1.76 -0.65 2.55
CA LYS A 42 2.21 0.17 1.42
C LYS A 42 1.18 1.25 1.07
N PHE A 43 -0.10 0.89 1.06
CA PHE A 43 -1.19 1.82 0.85
C PHE A 43 -1.26 2.87 1.96
N LEU A 44 -1.23 2.48 3.23
CA LEU A 44 -1.22 3.40 4.38
C LEU A 44 -0.07 4.39 4.29
N ASN A 45 1.12 3.94 3.92
CA ASN A 45 2.28 4.81 3.73
C ASN A 45 2.11 5.77 2.55
N SER A 46 1.41 5.36 1.48
CA SER A 46 1.15 6.22 0.33
C SER A 46 0.14 7.32 0.59
N VAL A 47 -0.77 7.12 1.56
CA VAL A 47 -1.78 8.10 1.96
C VAL A 47 -1.40 8.84 3.24
N LYS A 48 -0.27 8.48 3.85
CA LYS A 48 0.22 9.15 5.05
C LYS A 48 0.60 10.58 4.69
N THR A 49 -0.13 11.53 5.24
CA THR A 49 0.23 12.95 5.21
C THR A 49 1.14 13.26 6.39
N ASP A 50 1.80 14.42 6.32
CA ASP A 50 2.45 14.97 7.50
C ASP A 50 1.42 15.08 8.64
N GLU A 51 1.85 14.73 9.85
CA GLU A 51 1.01 14.88 11.02
C GLU A 51 0.91 16.38 11.34
N LEU A 52 -0.29 16.94 11.17
CA LEU A 52 -0.59 18.30 11.61
C LEU A 52 -0.62 18.35 13.13
N THR A 53 0.32 19.08 13.72
CA THR A 53 0.31 19.35 15.15
C THR A 53 -0.66 20.48 15.49
N LEU A 54 -1.07 20.59 16.75
CA LEU A 54 -1.85 21.75 17.22
C LEU A 54 -1.08 23.06 17.05
N GLU A 55 0.24 23.02 17.07
CA GLU A 55 1.09 24.18 16.82
C GLU A 55 0.99 24.61 15.35
N ASP A 56 1.09 23.68 14.39
CA ASP A 56 0.94 23.98 12.96
C ASP A 56 -0.43 24.62 12.67
N ILE A 57 -1.48 24.10 13.31
CA ILE A 57 -2.84 24.66 13.21
C ILE A 57 -2.88 26.08 13.80
N THR A 58 -2.27 26.29 14.96
CA THR A 58 -2.28 27.60 15.64
C THR A 58 -1.52 28.64 14.83
N GLN A 59 -0.36 28.28 14.28
CA GLN A 59 0.44 29.16 13.45
C GLN A 59 -0.31 29.60 12.19
N GLU A 60 -0.97 28.67 11.49
CA GLU A 60 -1.76 29.00 10.31
C GLU A 60 -2.94 29.92 10.67
N VAL A 61 -3.68 29.60 11.73
CA VAL A 61 -4.82 30.42 12.19
C VAL A 61 -4.37 31.84 12.55
N GLU A 62 -3.28 31.98 13.30
CA GLU A 62 -2.78 33.29 13.71
C GLU A 62 -2.17 34.07 12.54
N SER A 63 -1.52 33.40 11.58
CA SER A 63 -1.06 34.01 10.32
C SER A 63 -2.24 34.67 9.56
N VAL A 64 -3.32 33.91 9.37
CA VAL A 64 -4.55 34.42 8.73
C VAL A 64 -5.19 35.54 9.55
N ARG A 65 -5.25 35.41 10.87
CA ARG A 65 -5.80 36.44 11.76
C ARG A 65 -5.03 37.76 11.63
N GLN A 66 -3.70 37.70 11.62
CA GLN A 66 -2.85 38.88 11.45
C GLN A 66 -3.05 39.51 10.07
N ALA A 67 -3.07 38.72 8.99
CA ALA A 67 -3.32 39.24 7.65
C ALA A 67 -4.64 40.02 7.58
N ASN A 68 -5.72 39.46 8.13
CA ASN A 68 -7.03 40.13 8.17
C ASN A 68 -7.02 41.44 8.99
N TYR A 69 -6.23 41.53 10.06
CA TYR A 69 -6.10 42.77 10.83
C TYR A 69 -5.29 43.84 10.10
N HIS A 70 -4.33 43.46 9.25
CA HIS A 70 -3.51 44.42 8.49
C HIS A 70 -4.21 44.90 7.20
N GLU A 71 -5.22 44.16 6.72
CA GLU A 71 -6.07 44.56 5.58
C GLU A 71 -7.29 45.43 5.99
N GLN A 72 -7.52 45.64 7.29
CA GLN A 72 -8.56 46.51 7.85
C GLN A 72 -8.01 47.88 8.25
#